data_AF-A0A536WY90-F1
#
_entry.id   AF-A0A536WY90-F1
#
_cell.length_a   1.000
_cell.length_b   1.000
_cell.length_c   1.000
_cell.angle_alpha   90.00
_cell.angle_beta   90.00
_cell.angle_gamma   90.00
#
_symmetry.space_group_name_H-M   'P 1'
#
loop_
_entity.id
_entity.type
_entity.pdbx_description
1 polymer ?
#
loop_
_entity_poly.entity_id
_entity_poly.type
_entity_poly.pdbx_seq_one_letter_code
_entity_poly.pdbx_strand_id
1 'polypeptide(L)'
;DYQLKTGVRRAGQPVHSMWLRLTIDRQFNVIDASASFDAVPYPGGCEQIAPAYKQLVGLNLERHFKKKAKELLGGVRGCTHLTEMLDGMPTAAIQSFAGERKEEQDDGSKPFQLDKCHALETASETVKKWYPKWYRAA
;
A
#
# COMPACT_ATOMS: atom_id res chain seq x y z
N ASP A 1 -24.78 12.50 -17.13
CA ASP A 1 -25.43 12.12 -15.86
C ASP A 1 -25.40 10.61 -15.68
N TYR A 2 -25.36 10.13 -14.43
CA TYR A 2 -25.27 8.71 -14.08
C TYR A 2 -26.37 8.33 -13.08
N GLN A 3 -27.16 7.30 -13.39
CA GLN A 3 -28.31 6.88 -12.60
C GLN A 3 -27.91 5.86 -11.51
N LEU A 4 -28.07 6.22 -10.23
CA LEU A 4 -27.94 5.32 -9.09
C LEU A 4 -29.30 5.00 -8.48
N LYS A 5 -29.33 3.97 -7.62
CA LYS A 5 -30.49 3.68 -6.75
C LYS A 5 -30.80 4.83 -5.78
N THR A 6 -29.78 5.61 -5.40
CA THR A 6 -29.88 6.76 -4.50
C THR A 6 -30.07 8.10 -5.24
N GLY A 7 -30.42 8.05 -6.54
CA GLY A 7 -30.69 9.22 -7.36
C GLY A 7 -29.64 9.48 -8.45
N VAL A 8 -29.82 10.56 -9.21
CA VAL A 8 -28.93 10.93 -10.32
C VAL A 8 -27.68 11.61 -9.79
N ARG A 9 -26.50 11.21 -10.28
CA ARG A 9 -25.26 11.97 -10.19
C ARG A 9 -25.07 12.79 -11.46
N ARG A 10 -24.94 14.10 -11.32
CA ARG A 10 -24.73 15.01 -12.46
C ARG A 10 -23.30 14.87 -13.00
N ALA A 11 -23.10 15.21 -14.27
CA ALA A 11 -21.75 15.30 -14.83
C ALA A 11 -20.82 16.14 -13.94
N GLY A 12 -19.60 15.66 -13.70
CA GLY A 12 -18.63 16.28 -12.81
C GLY A 12 -18.76 15.90 -11.32
N GLN A 13 -19.87 15.29 -10.89
CA GLN A 13 -20.00 14.80 -9.51
C GLN A 13 -19.40 13.39 -9.38
N PRO A 14 -18.52 13.13 -8.40
CA PRO A 14 -17.96 11.81 -8.18
C PRO A 14 -19.03 10.83 -7.69
N VAL A 15 -19.00 9.60 -8.21
CA VAL A 15 -19.75 8.47 -7.64
C VAL A 15 -19.04 7.96 -6.38
N HIS A 16 -17.72 7.87 -6.46
CA HIS A 16 -16.83 7.52 -5.37
C HIS A 16 -15.75 8.59 -5.25
N SER A 17 -15.67 9.27 -4.11
CA SER A 17 -14.55 10.09 -3.72
C SER A 17 -14.16 9.62 -2.32
N MET A 18 -13.07 8.88 -2.26
CA MET A 18 -12.65 8.19 -1.05
C MET A 18 -11.13 8.28 -0.93
N TRP A 19 -10.66 8.33 0.30
CA TRP A 19 -9.25 8.47 0.61
C TRP A 19 -8.85 7.45 1.65
N LEU A 20 -7.63 6.97 1.51
CA LEU A 20 -6.98 6.15 2.53
C LEU A 20 -5.58 6.70 2.74
N ARG A 21 -5.25 6.98 3.99
CA ARG A 21 -3.94 7.47 4.41
C ARG A 21 -3.38 6.55 5.48
N LEU A 22 -2.16 6.11 5.28
CA LEU A 22 -1.36 5.44 6.30
C LEU A 22 -0.19 6.36 6.66
N THR A 23 0.03 6.53 7.96
CA THR A 23 1.24 7.17 8.48
C THR A 23 2.15 6.05 8.96
N ILE A 24 3.39 6.06 8.49
CA ILE A 24 4.37 5.02 8.80
C ILE A 24 5.65 5.59 9.40
N ASP A 25 6.30 4.80 10.24
CA ASP A 25 7.65 5.08 10.70
C ASP A 25 8.72 4.61 9.69
N ARG A 26 9.99 4.87 10.04
CA ARG A 26 11.17 4.49 9.23
C ARG A 26 11.40 2.97 9.15
N GLN A 27 10.64 2.18 9.90
CA GLN A 27 10.64 0.71 9.89
C GLN A 27 9.38 0.16 9.21
N PHE A 28 8.60 1.02 8.53
CA PHE A 28 7.35 0.68 7.83
C PHE A 28 6.23 0.18 8.75
N ASN A 29 6.27 0.49 10.05
CA ASN A 29 5.15 0.23 10.93
C ASN A 29 4.09 1.31 10.73
N VAL A 30 2.82 0.90 10.62
CA VAL A 30 1.67 1.80 10.57
C VAL A 30 1.44 2.37 11.97
N ILE A 31 1.72 3.67 12.13
CA ILE A 31 1.49 4.40 13.38
C ILE A 31 0.13 5.11 13.39
N ASP A 32 -0.43 5.39 12.22
CA ASP A 32 -1.79 5.90 12.07
C ASP A 32 -2.42 5.44 10.75
N ALA A 33 -3.74 5.33 10.73
CA ALA A 33 -4.54 5.03 9.55
C ALA A 33 -5.82 5.85 9.54
N SER A 34 -6.20 6.39 8.39
CA SER A 34 -7.42 7.19 8.23
C SER A 34 -8.07 6.90 6.88
N ALA A 35 -9.38 6.64 6.89
CA ALA A 35 -10.20 6.55 5.70
C ALA A 35 -11.17 7.73 5.63
N SER A 36 -11.42 8.25 4.43
CA SER A 36 -12.46 9.26 4.16
C SER A 36 -13.35 8.79 3.02
N PHE A 37 -14.62 9.19 3.07
CA PHE A 37 -15.66 8.80 2.13
C PHE A 37 -16.46 10.05 1.74
N ASP A 38 -15.81 10.96 1.03
CA ASP A 38 -16.33 12.29 0.71
C ASP A 38 -17.51 12.24 -0.28
N ALA A 39 -17.54 11.22 -1.15
CA ALA A 39 -18.69 10.91 -1.99
C ALA A 39 -18.88 9.40 -2.13
N VAL A 40 -20.12 8.94 -1.95
CA VAL A 40 -20.47 7.52 -1.96
C VAL A 40 -21.79 7.27 -2.71
N PRO A 41 -21.97 6.06 -3.27
CA PRO A 41 -23.23 5.67 -3.90
C PRO A 41 -24.35 5.36 -2.89
N TYR A 42 -24.01 4.97 -1.66
CA TYR A 42 -24.98 4.66 -0.60
C TYR A 42 -24.68 5.49 0.67
N PRO A 43 -25.12 6.76 0.72
CA PRO A 43 -24.98 7.60 1.90
C PRO A 43 -25.70 7.00 3.11
N GLY A 44 -25.13 7.19 4.29
CA GLY A 44 -25.56 6.58 5.54
C GLY A 44 -25.10 5.13 5.70
N GLY A 45 -24.37 4.54 4.74
CA GLY A 45 -23.95 3.14 4.77
C GLY A 45 -22.47 2.98 4.48
N CYS A 46 -22.00 3.45 3.32
CA CYS A 46 -20.62 3.27 2.88
C CYS A 46 -19.59 3.89 3.83
N GLU A 47 -19.86 5.09 4.34
CA GLU A 47 -18.95 5.88 5.15
C GLU A 47 -18.82 5.37 6.60
N GLN A 48 -19.80 4.58 7.08
CA GLN A 48 -19.82 4.10 8.46
C GLN A 48 -18.63 3.20 8.79
N ILE A 49 -18.01 2.58 7.78
CA ILE A 49 -16.88 1.68 7.96
C ILE A 49 -15.54 2.41 8.13
N ALA A 50 -15.49 3.73 7.97
CA ALA A 50 -14.24 4.50 8.07
C ALA A 50 -13.43 4.24 9.35
N PRO A 51 -14.04 4.15 10.56
CA PRO A 51 -13.28 3.86 11.77
C PRO A 51 -12.61 2.47 11.77
N ALA A 52 -13.13 1.50 11.02
CA ALA A 52 -12.57 0.14 10.99
C ALA A 52 -11.13 0.13 10.48
N TYR A 53 -10.74 1.08 9.62
CA TYR A 53 -9.39 1.19 9.08
C TYR A 53 -8.33 1.53 10.14
N LYS A 54 -8.72 1.98 11.34
CA LYS A 54 -7.79 2.12 12.48
C LYS A 54 -7.16 0.79 12.91
N GLN A 55 -7.78 -0.35 12.60
CA GLN A 55 -7.22 -1.68 12.87
C GLN A 55 -5.90 -1.96 12.12
N LEU A 56 -5.55 -1.14 11.13
CA LEU A 56 -4.27 -1.25 10.42
C LEU A 56 -3.09 -0.75 11.25
N VAL A 57 -3.33 0.05 12.30
CA VAL A 57 -2.28 0.52 13.22
C VAL A 57 -1.62 -0.68 13.89
N GLY A 58 -0.29 -0.70 13.91
CA GLY A 58 0.53 -1.80 14.40
C GLY A 58 0.85 -2.89 13.36
N LEU A 59 0.25 -2.84 12.16
CA LEU A 59 0.74 -3.63 11.04
C LEU A 59 2.04 -3.06 10.50
N ASN A 60 2.80 -3.87 9.78
CA ASN A 60 4.03 -3.46 9.12
C ASN A 60 3.93 -3.74 7.62
N LEU A 61 4.25 -2.75 6.77
CA LEU A 61 4.04 -2.84 5.31
C LEU A 61 4.90 -3.93 4.64
N GLU A 62 6.05 -4.28 5.22
CA GLU A 62 6.93 -5.31 4.70
C GLU A 62 6.59 -6.72 5.20
N ARG A 63 5.86 -6.84 6.32
CA ARG A 63 5.63 -8.11 7.02
C ARG A 63 4.19 -8.61 6.89
N HIS A 64 3.91 -9.29 5.78
CA HIS A 64 2.61 -9.89 5.47
C HIS A 64 1.43 -8.91 5.49
N PHE A 65 1.68 -7.62 5.20
CA PHE A 65 0.69 -6.56 5.29
C PHE A 65 -0.61 -6.88 4.55
N LYS A 66 -0.51 -7.25 3.26
CA LYS A 66 -1.68 -7.53 2.41
C LYS A 66 -2.56 -8.64 3.00
N LYS A 67 -1.91 -9.72 3.46
CA LYS A 67 -2.60 -10.86 4.09
C LYS A 67 -3.34 -10.39 5.35
N LYS A 68 -2.66 -9.69 6.26
CA LYS A 68 -3.24 -9.21 7.52
C LYS A 68 -4.34 -8.16 7.29
N ALA A 69 -4.15 -7.25 6.34
CA ALA A 69 -5.16 -6.26 5.95
C ALA A 69 -6.44 -6.94 5.44
N LYS A 70 -6.30 -7.99 4.61
CA LYS A 70 -7.43 -8.79 4.13
C LYS A 70 -8.10 -9.60 5.24
N GLU A 71 -7.35 -10.12 6.20
CA GLU A 71 -7.91 -10.79 7.38
C GLU A 71 -8.78 -9.83 8.20
N LEU A 72 -8.30 -8.62 8.46
CA LEU A 72 -9.02 -7.61 9.25
C LEU A 72 -10.21 -7.00 8.49
N LEU A 73 -10.00 -6.56 7.25
CA LEU A 73 -10.90 -5.68 6.49
C LEU A 73 -11.49 -6.33 5.22
N GLY A 74 -11.35 -7.65 5.06
CA GLY A 74 -11.88 -8.38 3.92
C GLY A 74 -13.41 -8.52 3.97
N GLY A 75 -14.04 -8.49 2.80
CA GLY A 75 -15.49 -8.63 2.66
C GLY A 75 -16.24 -7.51 3.38
N VAL A 76 -17.28 -7.86 4.14
CA VAL A 76 -18.16 -6.89 4.83
C VAL A 76 -17.49 -6.15 6.00
N ARG A 77 -16.27 -6.54 6.39
CA ARG A 77 -15.51 -5.89 7.48
C ARG A 77 -14.78 -4.61 7.02
N GLY A 78 -14.78 -4.33 5.72
CA GLY A 78 -14.19 -3.14 5.12
C GLY A 78 -14.99 -2.68 3.91
N CYS A 79 -14.50 -1.65 3.22
CA CYS A 79 -14.97 -1.27 1.90
C CYS A 79 -14.07 -1.95 0.86
N THR A 80 -14.63 -2.71 -0.09
CA THR A 80 -13.86 -3.36 -1.16
C THR A 80 -12.87 -2.39 -1.82
N HIS A 81 -13.34 -1.19 -2.21
CA HIS A 81 -12.50 -0.20 -2.87
C HIS A 81 -11.27 0.19 -2.05
N LEU A 82 -11.45 0.63 -0.80
CA LEU A 82 -10.33 1.08 0.03
C LEU A 82 -9.46 -0.10 0.49
N THR A 83 -10.04 -1.28 0.70
CA THR A 83 -9.27 -2.49 1.07
C THR A 83 -8.40 -2.96 -0.09
N GLU A 84 -8.85 -2.88 -1.35
CA GLU A 84 -8.02 -3.18 -2.52
C GLU A 84 -6.88 -2.16 -2.70
N MET A 85 -7.12 -0.88 -2.42
CA MET A 85 -6.05 0.14 -2.46
C MET A 85 -4.88 -0.17 -1.52
N LEU A 86 -5.12 -0.91 -0.42
CA LEU A 86 -4.06 -1.32 0.52
C LEU A 86 -3.01 -2.24 -0.13
N ASP A 87 -3.36 -2.97 -1.18
CA ASP A 87 -2.43 -3.90 -1.83
C ASP A 87 -1.26 -3.18 -2.51
N GLY A 88 -1.44 -1.92 -2.91
CA GLY A 88 -0.39 -1.08 -3.49
C GLY A 88 0.50 -0.38 -2.46
N MET A 89 0.05 -0.27 -1.21
CA MET A 89 0.70 0.57 -0.19
C MET A 89 2.15 0.18 0.13
N PRO A 90 2.52 -1.12 0.26
CA PRO A 90 3.91 -1.50 0.48
C PRO A 90 4.85 -1.00 -0.61
N THR A 91 4.49 -1.19 -1.88
CA THR A 91 5.30 -0.74 -3.01
C THR A 91 5.42 0.79 -3.03
N ALA A 92 4.29 1.50 -2.85
CA ALA A 92 4.28 2.95 -2.83
C ALA A 92 5.17 3.52 -1.70
N ALA A 93 5.11 2.92 -0.51
CA ALA A 93 5.95 3.31 0.62
C ALA A 93 7.44 3.08 0.33
N ILE A 94 7.81 1.87 -0.13
CA ILE A 94 9.21 1.54 -0.46
C ILE A 94 9.77 2.52 -1.52
N GLN A 95 9.00 2.81 -2.56
CA GLN A 95 9.42 3.71 -3.63
C GLN A 95 9.46 5.18 -3.17
N SER A 96 8.65 5.57 -2.19
CA SER A 96 8.71 6.93 -1.62
C SER A 96 9.99 7.16 -0.80
N PHE A 97 10.52 6.11 -0.16
CA PHE A 97 11.82 6.17 0.53
C PHE A 97 13.01 5.93 -0.39
N ALA A 98 12.80 5.53 -1.65
CA ALA A 98 13.89 5.33 -2.60
C ALA A 98 14.59 6.67 -2.86
N GLY A 99 15.87 6.76 -2.48
CA GLY A 99 16.66 7.99 -2.52
C GLY A 99 16.86 8.69 -1.17
N GLU A 100 16.09 8.36 -0.14
CA GLU A 100 16.33 8.87 1.23
C GLU A 100 17.40 8.08 2.00
N ARG A 101 17.69 6.87 1.54
CA ARG A 101 18.70 5.97 2.12
C ARG A 101 19.70 5.56 1.04
N LYS A 102 20.96 5.38 1.43
CA LYS A 102 21.93 4.69 0.58
C LYS A 102 21.39 3.30 0.26
N GLU A 103 21.46 2.93 -1.01
CA GLU A 103 21.09 1.60 -1.46
C GLU A 103 22.01 0.52 -0.88
N GLU A 104 23.30 0.80 -0.80
CA GLU A 104 24.29 -0.03 -0.11
C GLU A 104 24.69 0.63 1.21
N GLN A 105 24.44 -0.06 2.32
CA GLN A 105 24.89 0.35 3.64
C GLN A 105 26.32 -0.16 3.88
N ASP A 106 27.10 0.62 4.62
CA ASP A 106 28.49 0.31 4.96
C ASP A 106 28.59 -0.81 6.03
N ASP A 107 27.44 -1.28 6.55
CA ASP A 107 27.32 -2.34 7.57
C ASP A 107 27.46 -3.78 7.01
N GLY A 108 27.61 -3.90 5.68
CA GLY A 108 27.75 -5.19 5.03
C GLY A 108 26.44 -5.98 4.92
N SER A 109 25.28 -5.37 5.18
CA SER A 109 23.97 -5.96 4.94
C SER A 109 23.61 -5.94 3.45
N LYS A 110 22.87 -6.96 3.00
CA LYS A 110 22.37 -7.02 1.62
C LYS A 110 21.35 -5.91 1.39
N PRO A 111 21.47 -5.11 0.31
CA PRO A 111 20.48 -4.10 -0.05
C PRO A 111 19.08 -4.70 -0.14
N PHE A 112 18.11 -4.00 0.45
CA PHE A 112 16.75 -4.50 0.59
C PHE A 112 16.08 -4.80 -0.76
N GLN A 113 16.39 -4.02 -1.80
CA GLN A 113 15.79 -4.15 -3.13
C GLN A 113 16.27 -5.37 -3.94
N LEU A 114 17.39 -6.00 -3.57
CA LEU A 114 17.87 -7.20 -4.26
C LEU A 114 16.96 -8.41 -3.98
N ASP A 115 16.72 -9.22 -5.00
CA ASP A 115 15.74 -10.33 -5.05
C ASP A 115 14.28 -9.90 -4.80
N LYS A 116 13.95 -8.61 -4.96
CA LYS A 116 12.56 -8.12 -4.85
C LYS A 116 11.87 -7.89 -6.19
N CYS A 117 12.63 -7.86 -7.27
CA CYS A 117 12.09 -7.73 -8.62
C CYS A 117 12.95 -8.49 -9.62
N HIS A 118 12.40 -8.72 -10.81
CA HIS A 118 13.08 -9.43 -11.89
C HIS A 118 14.45 -8.81 -12.24
N ALA A 119 14.53 -7.48 -12.31
CA ALA A 119 15.77 -6.78 -12.68
C ALA A 119 16.87 -6.88 -11.61
N LEU A 120 16.50 -7.10 -10.34
CA LEU A 120 17.43 -7.10 -9.21
C LEU A 120 17.60 -8.49 -8.59
N GLU A 121 17.28 -9.54 -9.34
CA GLU A 121 17.67 -10.90 -8.99
C GLU A 121 19.20 -11.00 -8.89
N THR A 122 19.68 -11.63 -7.82
CA THR A 122 21.11 -11.72 -7.51
C THR A 122 21.97 -12.41 -8.58
N ALA A 123 21.37 -13.27 -9.39
CA ALA A 123 22.03 -13.94 -10.52
C ALA A 123 21.95 -13.17 -11.85
N SER A 124 21.31 -12.00 -11.87
CA SER A 124 21.11 -11.23 -13.10
C SER A 124 22.36 -10.44 -13.50
N GLU A 125 22.48 -10.19 -14.81
CA GLU A 125 23.54 -9.32 -15.36
C GLU A 125 23.42 -7.88 -14.83
N THR A 126 22.23 -7.43 -14.44
CA THR A 126 22.02 -6.13 -13.78
C THR A 126 22.76 -6.08 -12.44
N VAL A 127 22.59 -7.11 -11.59
CA VAL A 127 23.28 -7.17 -10.28
C VAL A 127 24.79 -7.33 -10.48
N LYS A 128 25.22 -8.15 -11.44
CA LYS A 128 26.63 -8.28 -11.80
C LYS A 128 27.28 -6.95 -12.17
N LYS A 129 26.56 -6.10 -12.91
CA LYS A 129 27.05 -4.79 -13.37
C LYS A 129 27.01 -3.72 -12.26
N TRP A 130 25.89 -3.62 -11.54
CA TRP A 130 25.62 -2.48 -10.65
C TRP A 130 25.82 -2.78 -9.17
N TYR A 131 25.75 -4.06 -8.76
CA TYR A 131 25.92 -4.52 -7.39
C TYR A 131 26.88 -5.74 -7.34
N PRO A 132 28.12 -5.63 -7.88
CA PRO A 132 28.99 -6.79 -8.10
C PRO A 132 29.35 -7.54 -6.81
N LYS A 133 29.38 -6.86 -5.66
CA LYS A 133 29.57 -7.45 -4.32
C LYS A 133 28.53 -8.53 -4.00
N TRP A 134 27.32 -8.37 -4.52
CA TRP A 134 26.18 -9.21 -4.18
C TRP A 134 25.91 -10.31 -5.20
N TYR A 135 26.48 -10.22 -6.41
CA TYR A 135 26.25 -11.16 -7.51
C TYR A 135 26.56 -12.61 -7.11
N ARG A 136 25.67 -13.54 -7.48
CA ARG A 136 25.86 -14.98 -7.30
C ARG A 136 25.53 -15.66 -8.62
N ALA A 137 26.55 -16.25 -9.25
CA ALA A 137 26.33 -17.08 -10.44
C ALA A 137 25.37 -18.23 -10.08
N ALA A 138 24.45 -18.53 -11.00
CA ALA A 138 23.54 -19.67 -10.89
C ALA A 138 24.29 -20.99 -10.99
#